data_AF-A0A5C8JDJ7-F1
#
_entry.id   AF-A0A5C8JDJ7-F1
#
_cell.length_a   1.000
_cell.length_b   1.000
_cell.length_c   1.000
_cell.angle_alpha   90.00
_cell.angle_beta   90.00
_cell.angle_gamma   90.00
#
_symmetry.space_group_name_H-M   'P 1'
#
loop_
_entity.id
_entity.type
_entity.pdbx_description
1 polymer ?
#
loop_
_entity_poly.entity_id
_entity_poly.type
_entity_poly.pdbx_seq_one_letter_code
_entity_poly.pdbx_strand_id
1 'polypeptide(L)'
;MRRYRNGRLAAVLAGLYAGLVMLLGIPSVVILLTVQDPILLSGFALMVVTFPLGPLIWWGWHSVPPQLDNPVLLIVLLTGAGLLQAYLLWRVARGPATSD
;
A
#
# COMPACT_ATOMS: atom_id res chain seq x y z
N MET A 1 -28.51 -3.71 -2.73
CA MET A 1 -27.17 -3.09 -2.63
C MET A 1 -27.29 -1.84 -1.77
N ARG A 2 -26.53 -1.72 -0.67
CA ARG A 2 -26.59 -0.51 0.18
C ARG A 2 -25.97 0.67 -0.57
N ARG A 3 -26.75 1.74 -0.77
CA ARG A 3 -26.21 3.02 -1.23
C ARG A 3 -25.57 3.74 -0.05
N TYR A 4 -24.46 4.42 -0.34
CA TYR A 4 -23.73 5.22 0.63
C TYR A 4 -23.69 6.64 0.10
N ARG A 5 -23.88 7.62 0.99
CA ARG A 5 -23.98 9.05 0.63
C ARG A 5 -22.83 9.50 -0.29
N ASN A 6 -21.61 9.07 0.00
CA ASN A 6 -20.41 9.42 -0.78
C ASN A 6 -19.76 8.18 -1.41
N GLY A 7 -20.52 7.08 -1.60
CA GLY A 7 -19.97 5.78 -1.97
C GLY A 7 -19.13 5.79 -3.25
N ARG A 8 -19.58 6.54 -4.28
CA ARG A 8 -18.88 6.64 -5.57
C ARG A 8 -17.55 7.39 -5.46
N LEU A 9 -17.55 8.55 -4.79
CA LEU A 9 -16.32 9.33 -4.58
C LEU A 9 -15.31 8.56 -3.72
N ALA A 10 -15.78 7.92 -2.65
CA ALA A 10 -14.96 7.09 -1.80
C ALA A 10 -14.33 5.92 -2.57
N ALA A 11 -15.10 5.27 -3.46
CA ALA A 11 -14.60 4.19 -4.30
C ALA A 11 -13.55 4.67 -5.31
N VAL A 12 -13.75 5.84 -5.92
CA VAL A 12 -12.76 6.42 -6.85
C VAL A 12 -11.47 6.77 -6.12
N LEU A 13 -11.54 7.47 -4.99
CA LEU A 13 -10.34 7.87 -4.23
C LEU A 13 -9.56 6.65 -3.72
N ALA A 14 -10.26 5.70 -3.08
CA ALA A 14 -9.63 4.49 -2.58
C ALA A 14 -9.09 3.60 -3.71
N GLY A 15 -9.82 3.54 -4.84
CA GLY A 15 -9.39 2.79 -6.02
C GLY A 15 -8.15 3.39 -6.68
N LEU A 16 -8.09 4.71 -6.84
CA LEU A 16 -6.90 5.40 -7.36
C LEU A 16 -5.69 5.19 -6.45
N TYR A 17 -5.90 5.31 -5.13
CA TYR A 17 -4.83 5.07 -4.16
C TYR A 17 -4.36 3.61 -4.16
N ALA A 18 -5.28 2.64 -4.15
CA ALA A 18 -4.94 1.21 -4.27
C ALA A 18 -4.21 0.91 -5.58
N GLY A 19 -4.65 1.50 -6.69
CA GLY A 19 -4.01 1.39 -7.99
C GLY A 19 -2.57 1.90 -7.97
N LEU A 20 -2.33 3.06 -7.34
CA LEU A 20 -0.98 3.60 -7.15
C LEU A 20 -0.10 2.67 -6.30
N VAL A 21 -0.63 2.15 -5.19
CA VAL A 21 0.08 1.18 -4.34
C VAL A 21 0.48 -0.06 -5.13
N MET A 22 -0.44 -0.63 -5.93
CA MET A 22 -0.16 -1.81 -6.76
C MET A 22 0.84 -1.51 -7.89
N LEU A 23 0.74 -0.33 -8.51
CA LEU A 23 1.65 0.12 -9.55
C LEU A 23 3.08 0.30 -9.03
N LEU A 24 3.27 0.60 -7.74
CA LEU A 24 4.59 0.69 -7.12
C LEU A 24 5.05 -0.66 -6.58
N GLY A 25 4.16 -1.42 -5.94
CA GLY A 25 4.47 -2.71 -5.30
C GLY A 25 4.85 -3.81 -6.30
N ILE A 26 4.03 -4.02 -7.34
CA ILE A 26 4.25 -5.12 -8.30
C ILE A 26 5.58 -4.96 -9.04
N PRO A 27 5.89 -3.80 -9.67
CA PRO A 27 7.17 -3.64 -10.36
C PRO A 27 8.36 -3.72 -9.41
N SER A 28 8.24 -3.25 -8.16
CA SER A 28 9.30 -3.39 -7.18
C SER A 28 9.65 -4.85 -6.90
N VAL A 29 8.63 -5.72 -6.74
CA VAL A 29 8.85 -7.17 -6.58
C VAL A 29 9.47 -7.76 -7.83
N VAL A 30 8.95 -7.43 -9.02
CA VAL A 30 9.50 -7.95 -10.30
C VAL A 30 10.96 -7.53 -10.48
N ILE A 31 11.29 -6.28 -10.22
CA ILE A 31 12.66 -5.75 -10.34
C ILE A 31 13.59 -6.46 -9.37
N LEU A 32 13.19 -6.61 -8.11
CA LEU A 32 13.98 -7.33 -7.09
C LEU A 32 14.24 -8.80 -7.46
N LEU A 33 13.31 -9.44 -8.18
CA LEU A 33 13.43 -10.84 -8.56
C LEU A 33 14.17 -11.05 -9.90
N THR A 34 14.28 -10.02 -10.74
CA THR A 34 14.79 -10.18 -12.12
C THR A 34 16.06 -9.37 -12.41
N VAL A 35 16.35 -8.33 -11.62
CA VAL A 35 17.51 -7.44 -11.83
C VAL A 35 18.58 -7.74 -10.79
N GLN A 36 19.83 -7.93 -11.23
CA GLN A 36 20.96 -8.21 -10.35
C GLN A 36 21.29 -7.03 -9.41
N ASP A 37 21.26 -5.80 -9.91
CA ASP A 37 21.54 -4.58 -9.13
C ASP A 37 20.36 -3.58 -9.23
N PRO A 38 19.29 -3.81 -8.45
CA PRO A 38 18.06 -3.03 -8.58
C PRO A 38 18.19 -1.65 -7.92
N ILE A 39 17.80 -0.60 -8.66
CA ILE A 39 17.59 0.73 -8.08
C ILE A 39 16.26 0.72 -7.31
N LEU A 40 16.30 0.82 -5.99
CA LEU A 40 15.14 0.71 -5.08
C LEU A 40 14.19 1.94 -5.08
N LEU A 41 14.15 2.71 -6.16
CA LEU A 41 13.38 3.96 -6.24
C LEU A 41 11.87 3.73 -6.05
N SER A 42 11.33 2.66 -6.64
CA SER A 42 9.92 2.29 -6.53
C SER A 42 9.56 1.80 -5.12
N GLY A 43 10.48 1.11 -4.43
CA GLY A 43 10.32 0.72 -3.04
C GLY A 43 10.32 1.92 -2.09
N PHE A 44 11.21 2.89 -2.32
CA PHE A 44 11.21 4.14 -1.58
C PHE A 44 9.93 4.96 -1.82
N ALA A 45 9.50 5.07 -3.09
CA ALA A 45 8.23 5.73 -3.42
C ALA A 45 7.04 5.07 -2.73
N LEU A 46 7.01 3.74 -2.66
CA LEU A 46 5.98 3.00 -1.95
C LEU A 46 5.99 3.31 -0.44
N MET A 47 7.17 3.41 0.17
CA MET A 47 7.30 3.82 1.58
C MET A 47 6.72 5.22 1.83
N VAL A 48 6.93 6.17 0.91
CA VAL A 48 6.38 7.53 1.00
C VAL A 48 4.86 7.54 0.82
N VAL A 49 4.34 6.84 -0.19
CA VAL A 49 2.89 6.75 -0.49
C VAL A 49 2.11 6.08 0.65
N THR A 50 2.77 5.19 1.39
CA THR A 50 2.17 4.47 2.52
C THR A 50 2.36 5.18 3.87
N PHE A 51 2.80 6.45 3.88
CA PHE A 51 2.90 7.25 5.10
C PHE A 51 1.54 7.28 5.84
N PRO A 52 1.51 7.13 7.19
CA PRO A 52 2.66 6.97 8.09
C PRO A 52 3.11 5.52 8.30
N LEU A 53 2.38 4.52 7.79
CA LEU A 53 2.69 3.11 8.00
C LEU A 53 4.02 2.70 7.34
N GLY A 54 4.34 3.25 6.18
CA GLY A 54 5.59 2.94 5.46
C GLY A 54 6.85 3.12 6.32
N PRO A 55 7.10 4.32 6.89
CA PRO A 55 8.22 4.54 7.81
C PRO A 55 8.18 3.66 9.07
N LEU A 56 7.00 3.37 9.61
CA LEU A 56 6.87 2.48 10.78
C LEU A 56 7.27 1.05 10.45
N ILE A 57 6.86 0.54 9.28
CA ILE A 57 7.25 -0.77 8.77
C ILE A 57 8.76 -0.78 8.53
N TRP A 58 9.32 0.25 7.90
CA TRP A 58 10.76 0.39 7.68
C TRP A 58 11.56 0.37 9.00
N TRP A 59 11.04 1.06 10.02
CA TRP A 59 11.68 1.08 11.33
C TRP A 59 11.59 -0.28 12.03
N GLY A 60 10.43 -0.95 11.98
CA GLY A 60 10.30 -2.33 12.46
C GLY A 60 11.20 -3.31 11.69
N TRP A 61 11.39 -3.07 10.39
CA TRP A 61 12.24 -3.87 9.53
C TRP A 61 13.70 -3.85 9.96
N HIS A 62 14.21 -2.72 10.49
CA HIS A 62 15.55 -2.64 11.07
C HIS A 62 15.77 -3.57 12.29
N SER A 63 14.68 -4.06 12.90
CA SER A 63 14.74 -5.01 14.01
C SER A 63 14.69 -6.47 13.56
N VAL A 64 14.49 -6.72 12.26
CA VAL A 64 14.43 -8.07 11.71
C VAL A 64 15.86 -8.64 11.63
N PRO A 65 16.10 -9.87 12.12
CA PRO A 65 17.41 -10.50 12.02
C PRO A 65 17.88 -10.59 10.55
N PRO A 66 19.17 -10.39 10.26
CA PRO A 66 19.69 -10.37 8.89
C PRO A 66 19.42 -11.67 8.11
N GLN A 67 19.26 -12.81 8.80
CA GLN A 67 18.93 -14.09 8.16
C GLN A 67 17.51 -14.13 7.59
N LEU A 68 16.65 -13.17 7.96
CA LEU A 68 15.25 -13.04 7.54
C LEU A 68 15.00 -11.74 6.77
N ASP A 69 16.05 -10.95 6.49
CA ASP A 69 15.98 -9.67 5.79
C ASP A 69 15.79 -9.88 4.28
N ASN A 70 14.57 -10.26 3.90
CA ASN A 70 14.18 -10.41 2.50
C ASN A 70 13.52 -9.11 1.99
N PRO A 71 14.15 -8.38 1.06
CA PRO A 71 13.62 -7.12 0.54
C PRO A 71 12.28 -7.29 -0.19
N VAL A 72 12.00 -8.47 -0.76
CA VAL A 72 10.69 -8.77 -1.37
C VAL A 72 9.60 -8.80 -0.30
N LEU A 73 9.88 -9.39 0.86
CA LEU A 73 8.93 -9.44 1.97
C LEU A 73 8.61 -8.03 2.47
N LEU A 74 9.60 -7.16 2.57
CA LEU A 74 9.39 -5.74 2.91
C LEU A 74 8.44 -5.04 1.94
N ILE A 75 8.65 -5.21 0.62
CA ILE A 75 7.75 -4.64 -0.39
C ILE A 75 6.33 -5.21 -0.27
N VAL A 76 6.19 -6.50 0.00
CA VAL A 76 4.89 -7.14 0.22
C VAL A 76 4.19 -6.55 1.45
N LEU A 77 4.91 -6.33 2.55
CA LEU A 77 4.37 -5.69 3.76
C LEU A 77 3.92 -4.26 3.50
N LEU A 78 4.75 -3.46 2.82
CA LEU A 78 4.41 -2.09 2.44
C LEU A 78 3.19 -2.04 1.52
N THR A 79 3.13 -2.93 0.53
CA THR A 79 1.98 -3.02 -0.39
C THR A 79 0.71 -3.41 0.37
N GLY A 80 0.79 -4.40 1.26
CA GLY A 80 -0.32 -4.80 2.12
C GLY A 80 -0.82 -3.66 3.03
N ALA A 81 0.09 -2.91 3.62
CA ALA A 81 -0.24 -1.73 4.43
C ALA A 81 -0.91 -0.63 3.61
N GLY A 82 -0.43 -0.36 2.40
CA GLY A 82 -1.07 0.57 1.46
C GLY A 82 -2.48 0.13 1.07
N LEU A 83 -2.70 -1.16 0.81
CA LEU A 83 -4.03 -1.68 0.53
C LEU A 83 -4.97 -1.57 1.74
N LEU A 84 -4.45 -1.80 2.95
CA LEU A 84 -5.20 -1.56 4.18
C LEU A 84 -5.58 -0.08 4.34
N GLN A 85 -4.65 0.84 4.05
CA GLN A 85 -4.94 2.28 4.04
C GLN A 85 -6.01 2.62 2.99
N ALA A 86 -5.96 2.03 1.80
CA ALA A 86 -6.99 2.20 0.77
C ALA A 86 -8.38 1.76 1.29
N TYR A 87 -8.44 0.61 1.96
CA TYR A 87 -9.68 0.11 2.56
C TYR A 87 -10.20 1.06 3.64
N LEU A 88 -9.34 1.57 4.52
CA LEU A 88 -9.71 2.52 5.56
C LEU A 88 -10.18 3.85 4.96
N LEU A 89 -9.50 4.36 3.93
CA LEU A 89 -9.92 5.55 3.18
C LEU A 89 -11.33 5.37 2.63
N TRP A 90 -11.61 4.23 1.98
CA TRP A 90 -12.95 3.93 1.52
C TRP A 90 -13.95 3.85 2.67
N ARG A 91 -13.60 3.17 3.76
CA ARG A 91 -14.48 2.95 4.93
C ARG A 91 -14.89 4.26 5.57
N VAL A 92 -13.96 5.21 5.70
CA VAL A 92 -14.18 6.53 6.30
C VAL A 92 -14.90 7.46 5.31
N ALA A 93 -14.45 7.53 4.06
CA ALA A 93 -14.97 8.48 3.07
C ALA A 93 -16.39 8.16 2.59
N ARG A 94 -16.80 6.88 2.56
CA ARG A 94 -18.12 6.49 2.03
C ARG A 94 -19.30 7.06 2.82
N GLY A 95 -19.09 7.40 4.10
CA GLY A 95 -20.14 7.89 4.99
C GLY A 95 -21.19 6.83 5.35
N PRO A 96 -22.26 7.21 6.06
CA PRO A 96 -23.31 6.28 6.47
C PRO A 96 -24.05 5.71 5.25
N ALA A 97 -24.62 4.51 5.44
CA ALA A 97 -25.55 3.95 4.46
C ALA A 97 -26.79 4.85 4.40
N THR A 98 -27.22 5.19 3.20
CA THR A 98 -28.50 5.87 3.00
C THR A 98 -29.59 4.83 3.13
N SER A 99 -30.50 5.03 4.08
CA SER A 99 -31.78 4.34 4.13
C SER A 99 -32.65 4.96 3.02
N ASP A 100 -32.62 4.33 1.85
CA ASP A 100 -33.79 4.39 0.96
C ASP A 100 -34.93 3.58 1.61
#